data_AF-A0A1B8S6P6-F1
#
_entry.id   AF-A0A1B8S6P6-F1
#
_cell.length_a   1.000
_cell.length_b   1.000
_cell.length_c   1.000
_cell.angle_alpha   90.00
_cell.angle_beta   90.00
_cell.angle_gamma   90.00
#
_symmetry.space_group_name_H-M   'P 1'
#
loop_
_entity.id
_entity.type
_entity.pdbx_description
1 polymer ?
#
loop_
_entity_poly.entity_id
_entity_poly.type
_entity_poly.pdbx_seq_one_letter_code
_entity_poly.pdbx_strand_id
1 'polypeptide(L)'
;MSKHEVWGFTIETSPSGKNIWPIDLKREATRRIREDGLPPGDIAAELGAHECLVRKWWVADRRSRGEHIAVQGPAFAEIRMAEESQPPSAPLETRGISPGFARFHSGALCFEFPVSIPEADLMKLIRVAGLTS
;
A
#
# COMPACT_ATOMS: atom_id res chain seq x y z
N MET A 1 9.23 -32.46 -22.71
CA MET A 1 9.46 -31.08 -22.24
C MET A 1 9.31 -30.19 -23.44
N SER A 2 8.33 -29.29 -23.43
CA SER A 2 8.10 -28.36 -24.54
C SER A 2 8.92 -27.10 -24.31
N LYS A 3 9.53 -26.58 -25.37
CA LYS A 3 10.26 -25.31 -25.36
C LYS A 3 9.60 -24.39 -26.36
N HIS A 4 9.41 -23.15 -25.97
CA HIS A 4 8.98 -22.09 -26.87
C HIS A 4 9.82 -20.85 -26.61
N GLU A 5 9.93 -20.00 -27.62
CA GLU A 5 10.79 -18.82 -27.59
C GLU A 5 9.92 -17.57 -27.69
N VAL A 6 10.17 -16.61 -26.80
CA VAL A 6 9.52 -15.29 -26.82
C VAL A 6 10.58 -14.23 -26.56
N TRP A 7 10.65 -13.22 -27.44
CA TRP A 7 11.64 -12.13 -27.37
C TRP A 7 13.11 -12.59 -27.27
N GLY A 8 13.46 -13.73 -27.87
CA GLY A 8 14.80 -14.31 -27.79
C GLY A 8 15.08 -15.12 -26.51
N PHE A 9 14.09 -15.28 -25.63
CA PHE A 9 14.21 -16.07 -24.41
C PHE A 9 13.53 -17.43 -24.57
N THR A 10 14.26 -18.49 -24.23
CA THR A 10 13.71 -19.84 -24.19
C THR A 10 12.93 -20.07 -22.89
N ILE A 11 11.64 -20.39 -23.01
CA ILE A 11 10.77 -20.78 -21.91
C ILE A 11 10.60 -22.29 -21.95
N GLU A 12 11.09 -22.96 -20.91
CA GLU A 12 10.98 -24.40 -20.77
C GLU A 12 9.75 -24.76 -19.92
N THR A 13 9.05 -25.84 -20.28
CA THR A 13 8.02 -26.41 -19.41
C THR A 13 8.61 -27.50 -18.53
N SER A 14 8.39 -27.41 -17.22
CA SER A 14 8.74 -28.46 -16.26
C SER A 14 8.01 -29.79 -16.59
N PRO A 15 8.46 -30.93 -16.03
CA PRO A 15 7.72 -32.19 -16.11
C PRO A 15 6.28 -32.11 -15.59
N SER A 16 6.00 -31.16 -14.69
CA SER A 16 4.67 -30.89 -14.15
C SER A 16 3.82 -29.93 -15.00
N GLY A 17 4.29 -29.55 -16.19
CA GLY A 17 3.57 -28.68 -17.13
C GLY A 17 3.62 -27.19 -16.78
N LYS A 18 4.43 -26.78 -15.79
CA LYS A 18 4.58 -25.37 -15.42
C LYS A 18 5.70 -24.73 -16.24
N ASN A 19 5.45 -23.52 -16.75
CA ASN A 19 6.49 -22.73 -17.42
C ASN A 19 7.57 -22.30 -16.41
N ILE A 20 8.82 -22.50 -16.79
CA ILE A 20 10.01 -22.02 -16.10
C ILE A 20 10.37 -20.69 -16.73
N TRP A 21 10.15 -19.62 -15.98
CA TRP A 21 10.36 -18.25 -16.44
C TRP A 21 11.78 -17.78 -16.11
N PRO A 22 12.66 -17.57 -17.10
CA PRO A 22 14.02 -17.07 -16.88
C PRO A 22 14.03 -15.71 -16.17
N ILE A 23 15.07 -15.44 -15.40
CA ILE A 23 15.16 -14.18 -14.66
C ILE A 23 15.29 -12.98 -15.60
N ASP A 24 16.02 -13.13 -16.70
CA ASP A 24 16.22 -12.07 -17.69
C ASP A 24 14.93 -11.74 -18.45
N LEU A 25 14.10 -12.76 -18.72
CA LEU A 25 12.76 -12.56 -19.28
C LEU A 25 11.88 -11.74 -18.33
N LYS A 26 11.91 -12.03 -17.02
CA LYS A 26 11.14 -11.26 -16.03
C LYS A 26 11.60 -9.80 -15.98
N ARG A 27 12.92 -9.56 -16.04
CA ARG A 27 13.51 -8.21 -16.09
C ARG A 27 13.10 -7.47 -17.36
N GLU A 28 13.12 -8.14 -18.49
CA GLU A 28 12.70 -7.54 -19.76
C GLU A 28 11.20 -7.22 -19.76
N ALA A 29 10.36 -8.10 -19.21
CA ALA A 29 8.94 -7.83 -19.05
C ALA A 29 8.68 -6.58 -18.18
N THR A 30 9.40 -6.41 -17.07
CA THR A 30 9.25 -5.21 -16.22
C THR A 30 9.89 -3.96 -16.84
N ARG A 31 10.93 -4.11 -17.65
CA ARG A 31 11.50 -3.04 -18.48
C ARG A 31 10.45 -2.49 -19.44
N ARG A 32 9.76 -3.35 -20.20
CA ARG A 32 8.70 -2.97 -21.15
C ARG A 32 7.54 -2.21 -20.50
N ILE A 33 7.13 -2.61 -19.29
CA ILE A 33 6.08 -1.88 -18.55
C ILE A 33 6.53 -0.46 -18.20
N ARG A 34 7.79 -0.32 -17.77
CA ARG A 34 8.34 0.92 -17.22
C ARG A 34 8.76 1.92 -18.29
N GLU A 35 9.48 1.43 -19.29
CA GLU A 35 10.14 2.25 -20.32
C GLU A 35 9.24 2.42 -21.54
N ASP A 36 8.60 1.34 -21.98
CA ASP A 36 7.79 1.33 -23.19
C ASP A 36 6.30 1.62 -22.88
N GLY A 37 5.91 1.68 -21.60
CA GLY A 37 4.57 2.00 -21.14
C GLY A 37 3.53 0.92 -21.46
N LEU A 38 3.96 -0.29 -21.80
CA LEU A 38 3.07 -1.37 -22.22
C LEU A 38 2.25 -1.91 -21.03
N PRO A 39 0.94 -2.15 -21.22
CA PRO A 39 0.11 -2.69 -20.15
C PRO A 39 0.51 -4.14 -19.84
N PRO A 40 0.41 -4.59 -18.58
CA PRO A 40 0.74 -5.97 -18.19
C PRO A 40 -0.05 -7.04 -18.94
N GLY A 41 -1.25 -6.72 -19.42
CA GLY A 41 -2.11 -7.62 -20.20
C GLY A 41 -1.50 -7.98 -21.54
N ASP A 42 -0.96 -7.02 -22.28
CA ASP A 42 -0.38 -7.24 -23.62
C ASP A 42 0.90 -8.08 -23.50
N ILE A 43 1.76 -7.75 -22.54
CA ILE A 43 2.95 -8.51 -22.19
C ILE A 43 2.60 -9.95 -21.81
N ALA A 44 1.52 -10.15 -21.06
CA ALA A 44 1.07 -11.48 -20.66
C ALA A 44 0.55 -12.28 -21.86
N ALA A 45 -0.19 -11.64 -22.77
CA ALA A 45 -0.68 -12.27 -23.99
C ALA A 45 0.47 -12.74 -24.90
N GLU A 46 1.49 -11.90 -25.10
CA GLU A 46 2.68 -12.25 -25.89
C GLU A 46 3.47 -13.42 -25.25
N LEU A 47 3.59 -13.42 -23.93
CA LEU A 47 4.30 -14.48 -23.20
C LEU A 47 3.49 -15.78 -23.05
N GLY A 48 2.20 -15.78 -23.39
CA GLY A 48 1.30 -16.88 -23.03
C GLY A 48 1.20 -17.09 -21.51
N ALA A 49 1.37 -16.02 -20.74
CA ALA A 49 1.30 -16.02 -19.28
C ALA A 49 -0.03 -15.46 -18.79
N HIS A 50 -0.38 -15.75 -17.55
CA HIS A 50 -1.51 -15.08 -16.90
C HIS A 50 -1.09 -13.67 -16.44
N GLU A 51 -1.90 -12.64 -16.70
CA GLU A 51 -1.59 -11.24 -16.37
C GLU A 51 -1.17 -11.02 -14.90
N CYS A 52 -1.87 -11.67 -13.96
CA CYS A 52 -1.52 -11.63 -12.53
C CYS A 52 -0.04 -12.01 -12.25
N LEU A 53 0.55 -12.91 -13.03
CA LEU A 53 1.96 -13.28 -12.89
C LEU A 53 2.88 -12.11 -13.28
N VAL A 54 2.60 -11.45 -14.40
CA VAL A 54 3.35 -10.29 -14.88
C VAL A 54 3.23 -9.12 -13.89
N ARG A 55 2.03 -8.88 -13.34
CA ARG A 55 1.83 -7.87 -12.28
C ARG A 55 2.66 -8.15 -11.03
N LYS A 56 2.83 -9.42 -10.63
CA LYS A 56 3.69 -9.79 -9.50
C LYS A 56 5.16 -9.47 -9.78
N TRP A 57 5.65 -9.72 -11.01
CA TRP A 57 7.01 -9.35 -11.40
C TRP A 57 7.19 -7.83 -11.35
N TRP A 58 6.22 -7.08 -11.88
CA TRP A 58 6.23 -5.62 -11.81
C TRP A 58 6.30 -5.09 -10.38
N VAL A 59 5.47 -5.61 -9.48
CA VAL A 59 5.50 -5.26 -8.06
C VAL A 59 6.85 -5.59 -7.42
N ALA A 60 7.45 -6.74 -7.74
CA ALA A 60 8.76 -7.12 -7.22
C ALA A 60 9.88 -6.21 -7.73
N ASP A 61 9.85 -5.82 -9.01
CA ASP A 61 10.79 -4.88 -9.63
C ASP A 61 10.71 -3.48 -9.02
N ARG A 62 9.50 -2.97 -8.78
CA ARG A 62 9.32 -1.69 -8.08
C ARG A 62 9.91 -1.73 -6.67
N ARG A 63 9.65 -2.80 -5.91
CA ARG A 63 10.19 -2.99 -4.55
C ARG A 63 11.71 -3.07 -4.56
N SER A 64 12.33 -3.78 -5.51
CA SER A 64 13.79 -3.90 -5.58
C SER A 64 14.48 -2.58 -5.91
N ARG A 65 13.79 -1.67 -6.62
CA ARG A 65 14.24 -0.31 -6.89
C ARG A 65 13.97 0.68 -5.75
N GLY A 66 13.44 0.23 -4.62
CA GLY A 66 13.11 1.08 -3.49
C GLY A 66 11.91 2.00 -3.72
N GLU A 67 11.12 1.75 -4.77
CA GLU A 67 9.82 2.42 -4.89
C GLU A 67 8.96 1.92 -3.73
N HIS A 68 8.65 2.84 -2.81
CA HIS A 68 7.66 2.57 -1.79
C HIS A 68 6.34 2.39 -2.51
N ILE A 69 5.94 1.13 -2.74
CA ILE A 69 4.54 0.83 -3.00
C ILE A 69 3.88 1.24 -1.70
N ALA A 70 3.30 2.43 -1.69
CA ALA A 70 2.25 2.77 -0.76
C ALA A 70 1.16 1.72 -1.02
N VAL A 71 1.32 0.56 -0.38
CA VAL A 71 0.20 -0.20 0.09
C VAL A 71 -0.49 0.85 0.92
N GLN A 72 -1.50 1.49 0.34
CA GLN A 72 -2.56 2.14 1.09
C GLN A 72 -2.74 1.21 2.27
N GLY A 73 -2.37 1.69 3.47
CA GLY A 73 -2.32 0.85 4.66
C GLY A 73 -3.65 0.09 4.77
N PRO A 74 -3.75 -0.94 5.63
CA PRO A 74 -5.03 -1.59 5.86
C PRO A 74 -6.12 -0.51 5.90
N ALA A 75 -7.20 -0.68 5.13
CA ALA A 75 -8.30 0.30 5.01
C ALA A 75 -9.03 0.58 6.34
N PHE A 76 -8.45 0.08 7.43
CA PHE A 76 -8.87 0.10 8.81
C PHE A 76 -7.66 0.50 9.64
N ALA A 77 -7.80 1.56 10.42
CA ALA A 77 -6.85 1.94 11.45
C ALA A 77 -7.17 1.14 12.73
N GLU A 78 -6.14 0.54 13.33
CA GLU A 78 -6.25 -0.05 14.67
C GLU A 78 -6.35 1.08 15.69
N ILE A 79 -7.52 1.26 16.31
CA ILE A 79 -7.70 2.18 17.45
C ILE A 79 -7.33 1.40 18.71
N ARG A 80 -6.12 1.61 19.23
CA ARG A 80 -5.77 1.16 20.58
C ARG A 80 -6.29 2.18 21.58
N MET A 81 -7.43 1.88 22.20
CA MET A 81 -7.83 2.59 23.41
C MET A 81 -6.89 2.12 24.53
N ALA A 82 -6.02 3.01 25.00
CA ALA A 82 -5.31 2.76 26.24
C ALA A 82 -6.36 2.77 27.35
N GLU A 83 -6.77 1.58 27.81
CA GLU A 83 -7.44 1.45 29.09
C GLU A 83 -6.36 1.70 30.15
N GLU A 84 -6.25 2.96 30.57
CA GLU A 84 -5.34 3.38 31.61
C GLU A 84 -5.75 2.67 32.90
N SER A 85 -5.03 1.58 33.20
CA SER A 85 -5.18 0.84 34.45
C SER A 85 -4.57 1.67 35.58
N GLN A 86 -5.31 2.65 36.09
CA GLN A 86 -4.91 3.43 37.26
C GLN A 86 -4.92 2.55 38.52
N PRO A 87 -3.82 2.46 39.30
CA PRO A 87 -3.88 1.91 40.65
C PRO A 87 -4.60 2.89 41.60
N PRO A 88 -5.33 2.40 42.62
CA PRO A 88 -6.17 3.25 43.46
C PRO A 88 -5.32 3.97 44.49
N SER A 89 -5.32 5.31 44.45
CA SER A 89 -4.73 6.15 45.51
C SER A 89 -5.54 7.44 45.66
N ALA A 90 -6.45 7.41 46.65
CA ALA A 90 -6.99 8.48 47.52
C ALA A 90 -7.45 9.86 46.96
N PRO A 91 -8.39 10.55 47.63
CA PRO A 91 -9.37 11.43 46.98
C PRO A 91 -9.02 12.93 46.92
N LEU A 92 -9.52 13.53 45.82
CA LEU A 92 -9.87 14.93 45.53
C LEU A 92 -8.90 16.07 45.90
N GLU A 93 -8.32 16.66 44.84
CA GLU A 93 -8.41 18.11 44.65
C GLU A 93 -8.86 18.43 43.22
N THR A 94 -9.91 19.23 43.13
CA THR A 94 -10.49 19.78 41.90
C THR A 94 -9.47 20.64 41.17
N ARG A 95 -8.89 20.13 40.09
CA ARG A 95 -8.19 20.96 39.09
C ARG A 95 -8.49 20.46 37.68
N GLY A 96 -9.31 21.26 36.99
CA GLY A 96 -9.35 21.42 35.54
C GLY A 96 -9.43 20.15 34.72
N ILE A 97 -10.57 19.94 34.06
CA ILE A 97 -10.63 19.13 32.84
C ILE A 97 -9.61 19.75 31.88
N SER A 98 -8.39 19.23 31.84
CA SER A 98 -7.48 19.52 30.74
C SER A 98 -8.20 18.99 29.51
N PRO A 99 -8.62 19.84 28.56
CA PRO A 99 -9.21 19.34 27.33
C PRO A 99 -8.09 18.55 26.67
N GLY A 100 -8.22 17.22 26.65
CA GLY A 100 -7.33 16.38 25.87
C GLY A 100 -7.38 16.91 24.44
N PHE A 101 -6.22 17.14 23.83
CA PHE A 101 -6.14 17.48 22.43
C PHE A 101 -5.92 16.21 21.63
N ALA A 102 -6.76 15.97 20.63
CA ALA A 102 -6.55 14.94 19.64
C ALA A 102 -5.76 15.54 18.48
N ARG A 103 -4.80 14.76 17.97
CA ARG A 103 -3.96 15.16 16.84
C ARG A 103 -4.20 14.23 15.66
N PHE A 104 -4.53 14.80 14.52
CA PHE A 104 -4.72 14.09 13.26
C PHE A 104 -3.61 14.48 12.27
N HIS A 105 -2.92 13.48 11.73
CA HIS A 105 -1.84 13.66 10.77
C HIS A 105 -2.25 13.09 9.40
N SER A 106 -2.12 13.90 8.35
CA SER A 106 -2.30 13.50 6.95
C SER A 106 -1.20 14.12 6.09
N GLY A 107 -0.18 13.33 5.72
CA GLY A 107 1.00 13.84 5.01
C GLY A 107 1.73 14.91 5.83
N ALA A 108 1.86 16.12 5.29
CA ALA A 108 2.44 17.28 5.97
C ALA A 108 1.43 18.06 6.84
N LEU A 109 0.15 17.70 6.79
CA LEU A 109 -0.90 18.38 7.55
C LEU A 109 -1.03 17.78 8.95
N CYS A 110 -1.04 18.65 9.95
CA CYS A 110 -1.25 18.33 11.35
C CYS A 110 -2.43 19.16 11.88
N PHE A 111 -3.53 18.50 12.25
CA PHE A 111 -4.67 19.13 12.88
C PHE A 111 -4.67 18.80 14.36
N GLU A 112 -4.79 19.83 15.19
CA GLU A 112 -4.94 19.68 16.64
C GLU A 112 -6.30 20.24 17.04
N PHE A 113 -7.11 19.42 17.70
CA PHE A 113 -8.46 19.81 18.11
C PHE A 113 -8.79 19.24 19.51
N PRO A 114 -9.65 19.91 20.29
CA PRO A 114 -10.11 19.38 21.56
C PRO A 114 -10.86 18.06 21.35
N VAL A 115 -10.63 17.07 22.21
CA VAL A 115 -11.38 15.79 22.21
C VAL A 115 -12.88 16.02 22.45
N SER A 116 -13.26 17.18 23.00
CA SER A 116 -14.65 17.62 23.16
C SER A 116 -15.26 18.26 21.92
N ILE A 117 -14.58 18.24 20.76
CA ILE A 117 -15.12 18.82 19.53
C ILE A 117 -16.45 18.13 19.13
N PRO A 118 -17.51 18.90 18.82
CA PRO A 118 -18.73 18.31 18.26
C PRO A 118 -18.46 17.63 16.93
N GLU A 119 -19.06 16.46 16.71
CA GLU A 119 -18.89 15.67 15.48
C GLU A 119 -19.15 16.49 14.21
N ALA A 120 -20.18 17.34 14.22
CA ALA A 120 -20.53 18.20 13.10
C ALA A 120 -19.40 19.15 12.69
N ASP A 121 -18.60 19.64 13.64
CA ASP A 121 -17.49 20.56 13.38
C ASP A 121 -16.22 19.82 12.96
N LEU A 122 -15.99 18.62 13.53
CA LEU A 122 -14.94 17.72 13.06
C LEU A 122 -15.14 17.31 11.60
N MET A 123 -16.39 17.02 11.21
CA MET A 123 -16.73 16.67 9.83
C MET A 123 -16.49 17.83 8.85
N LYS A 124 -16.67 19.08 9.28
CA LYS A 124 -16.32 20.26 8.45
C LYS A 124 -14.81 20.36 8.24
N LEU A 125 -14.01 20.17 9.30
CA LEU A 125 -12.54 20.18 9.21
C LEU A 125 -12.03 19.12 8.23
N ILE A 126 -12.55 17.89 8.31
CA ILE A 126 -12.17 16.80 7.41
C ILE A 126 -12.56 17.11 5.96
N ARG A 127 -13.76 17.66 5.72
CA ARG A 127 -14.19 18.05 4.36
C ARG A 127 -13.28 19.10 3.74
N VAL A 128 -12.88 20.11 4.51
CA VAL A 128 -11.97 21.16 4.03
C VAL A 128 -10.56 20.60 3.77
N ALA A 129 -10.05 19.75 4.65
CA ALA A 129 -8.75 19.09 4.47
C ALA A 129 -8.71 18.19 3.21
N GLY A 130 -9.84 17.57 2.85
CA GLY A 130 -9.96 16.76 1.64
C GLY A 130 -10.16 17.53 0.33
N LEU A 131 -10.36 18.86 0.39
CA LEU A 131 -10.61 19.70 -0.79
C LEU A 131 -9.34 20.38 -1.34
N THR A 132 -8.18 20.22 -0.70
CA THR A 132 -6.91 20.73 -1.24
C THR A 132 -6.38 19.75 -2.29
N SER A 133 -6.79 19.94 -3.55
CA SER A 133 -6.12 19.41 -4.76
C SER A 133 -5.26 20.49 -5.39
#